data_AF-A0AAW2VTV7-F1
#
_entry.id   AF-A0AAW2VTV7-F1
#
_cell.length_a   1.000
_cell.length_b   1.000
_cell.length_c   1.000
_cell.angle_alpha   90.00
_cell.angle_beta   90.00
_cell.angle_gamma   90.00
#
_symmetry.space_group_name_H-M   'P 1'
#
loop_
_entity.id
_entity.type
_entity.pdbx_description
1 polymer ?
#
loop_
_entity_poly.entity_id
_entity_poly.type
_entity_poly.pdbx_seq_one_letter_code
_entity_poly.pdbx_strand_id
1 'polypeptide(L)'
;MEQFQNQELEYVVDDYYDVTDFEDDDVTPRSGSSSFDDDSMDSDFEDDFELGIPWERLNFTREKYRESRLKQYKNYENLSTSREDLEKECKEVEKGHNFYDFQFNTRLVKSTIVHFQLRNLLWATSKHDVYLMQNYSVMHWSSLLRRGKEVLNVAKPITPTLKYPGCLAQPLSRVQISTMTVKDNLMVAGGFQGELICKYIEQPGVAFCMKISTDENAITNAVDIYRNPSGATRVMTANNDAQVRVMDAVNFTCLNRFTFPWSVNNTSVSPDGKLLAVLGDSPECLIADAQSGKVIGNLKGHLDYSFASAWHPDGRILATGNQDTTCRLWDVRNLSESIAVLKGRMGAIRAVKFTSDGRYMAMAEPADFVHVYDTQSDYSKGQEIDLFGEIAGISFSPDTEALFVGVADRTYGSLLEFNRRRYDHYLDCIV
;
A
#
# COMPACT_ATOMS: atom_id res chain seq x y z
N MET A 1 18.65 17.42 -14.07
CA MET A 1 19.74 16.63 -13.45
C MET A 1 20.14 17.39 -12.19
N GLU A 2 19.28 17.35 -11.19
CA GLU A 2 19.62 17.75 -9.82
C GLU A 2 19.68 16.44 -9.04
N GLN A 3 20.86 16.11 -8.53
CA GLN A 3 21.01 15.05 -7.56
C GLN A 3 20.28 15.49 -6.30
N PHE A 4 19.24 14.75 -5.91
CA PHE A 4 18.62 14.89 -4.59
C PHE A 4 19.72 14.66 -3.55
N GLN A 5 20.18 15.74 -2.91
CA GLN A 5 21.04 15.65 -1.75
C GLN A 5 20.17 15.20 -0.57
N ASN A 6 20.37 13.95 -0.16
CA ASN A 6 19.80 13.31 1.03
C ASN A 6 20.14 13.99 2.37
N GLN A 7 20.60 15.24 2.39
CA GLN A 7 20.97 15.94 3.62
C GLN A 7 19.77 16.41 4.46
N GLU A 8 18.53 16.24 3.97
CA GLU A 8 17.29 16.46 4.75
C GLU A 8 16.69 15.18 5.36
N LEU A 9 17.39 14.03 5.29
CA LEU A 9 16.92 12.74 5.86
C LEU A 9 17.42 12.47 7.30
N GLU A 10 18.15 13.40 7.91
CA GLU A 10 18.40 13.37 9.36
C GLU A 10 17.16 13.93 10.09
N TYR A 11 16.48 13.07 10.88
CA TYR A 11 15.39 13.40 11.82
C TYR A 11 13.96 13.62 11.30
N VAL A 12 13.45 12.79 10.38
CA VAL A 12 12.00 12.77 10.06
C VAL A 12 11.14 12.05 11.12
N VAL A 13 11.72 11.62 12.25
CA VAL A 13 10.95 11.14 13.42
C VAL A 13 10.73 12.24 14.46
N ASP A 14 11.42 13.38 14.39
CA ASP A 14 11.26 14.46 15.39
C ASP A 14 10.73 15.78 14.79
N ASP A 15 11.00 16.10 13.52
CA ASP A 15 10.71 17.45 12.98
C ASP A 15 9.30 17.66 12.40
N TYR A 16 8.41 16.67 12.48
CA TYR A 16 6.97 16.84 12.23
C TYR A 16 6.14 16.95 13.53
N TYR A 17 6.80 17.02 14.68
CA TYR A 17 6.19 16.99 16.02
C TYR A 17 6.28 18.33 16.76
N ASP A 18 6.14 19.45 16.05
CA ASP A 18 5.95 20.77 16.65
C ASP A 18 4.54 21.29 16.33
N VAL A 19 3.53 20.62 16.90
CA VAL A 19 2.26 21.27 17.22
C VAL A 19 2.20 21.32 18.73
N THR A 20 2.64 22.46 19.22
CA THR A 20 2.65 22.95 20.59
C THR A 20 1.48 22.48 21.45
N ASP A 21 1.82 22.11 22.69
CA ASP A 21 0.95 21.99 23.85
C ASP A 21 -0.14 23.08 23.86
N PHE A 22 -1.41 22.67 24.01
CA PHE A 22 -2.47 23.58 24.45
C PHE A 22 -3.02 23.07 25.77
N GLU A 23 -2.92 23.97 26.73
CA GLU A 23 -3.06 23.81 28.17
C GLU A 23 -4.40 23.19 28.58
N ASP A 24 -4.34 22.32 29.59
CA ASP A 24 -5.47 21.83 30.37
C ASP A 24 -6.17 23.02 31.06
N ASP A 25 -7.33 23.43 30.54
CA ASP A 25 -8.26 24.28 31.30
C ASP A 25 -9.45 23.47 31.81
N ASP A 26 -9.49 23.40 33.13
CA ASP A 26 -10.42 22.72 34.02
C ASP A 26 -11.86 23.26 33.83
N VAL A 27 -12.80 22.46 33.32
CA VAL A 27 -14.23 22.85 33.30
C VAL A 27 -15.16 21.69 33.70
N THR A 28 -15.81 21.91 34.85
CA THR A 28 -16.86 21.10 35.48
C THR A 28 -18.09 20.86 34.58
N PRO A 29 -18.80 19.71 34.73
CA PRO A 29 -19.93 19.37 33.87
C PRO A 29 -21.19 20.19 34.22
N ARG A 30 -21.78 20.85 33.22
CA ARG A 30 -23.15 21.40 33.31
C ARG A 30 -24.14 20.47 32.62
N SER A 31 -25.12 20.03 33.39
CA SER A 31 -26.34 19.35 32.96
C SER A 31 -27.21 20.24 32.08
N GLY A 32 -27.65 19.75 30.93
CA GLY A 32 -28.66 20.38 30.08
C GLY A 32 -29.35 19.34 29.20
N SER A 33 -30.68 19.29 29.28
CA SER A 33 -31.59 18.34 28.65
C SER A 33 -32.15 18.83 27.30
N SER A 34 -32.63 17.87 26.50
CA SER A 34 -33.54 17.97 25.34
C SER A 34 -32.92 18.50 24.03
N SER A 35 -33.32 18.08 22.83
CA SER A 35 -34.50 17.34 22.36
C SER A 35 -34.13 16.56 21.08
N PHE A 36 -34.78 15.41 20.87
CA PHE A 36 -34.70 14.64 19.64
C PHE A 36 -35.43 15.36 18.52
N ASP A 37 -34.77 15.57 17.39
CA ASP A 37 -35.38 15.80 16.09
C ASP A 37 -34.87 14.72 15.13
N ASP A 38 -35.85 14.11 14.45
CA ASP A 38 -35.77 12.97 13.54
C ASP A 38 -35.55 13.51 12.12
N ASP A 39 -34.30 13.47 11.65
CA ASP A 39 -33.92 13.66 10.26
C ASP A 39 -32.90 12.56 9.90
N SER A 40 -33.06 11.97 8.71
CA SER A 40 -32.39 10.78 8.19
C SER A 40 -30.93 10.59 8.64
N MET A 41 -30.68 9.56 9.45
CA MET A 41 -29.34 9.11 9.83
C MET A 41 -28.58 8.61 8.59
N ASP A 42 -27.64 9.44 8.12
CA ASP A 42 -26.58 9.06 7.20
C ASP A 42 -25.71 7.95 7.81
N SER A 43 -25.24 7.03 6.96
CA SER A 43 -24.32 5.93 7.30
C SER A 43 -23.00 6.39 7.93
N ASP A 44 -22.69 7.68 7.86
CA ASP A 44 -21.44 8.27 8.35
C ASP A 44 -21.31 8.24 9.88
N PHE A 45 -22.42 8.13 10.63
CA PHE A 45 -22.38 8.13 12.10
C PHE A 45 -21.95 6.78 12.71
N GLU A 46 -22.13 5.66 12.01
CA GLU A 46 -21.72 4.33 12.50
C GLU A 46 -20.20 4.12 12.37
N ASP A 47 -19.56 4.69 11.33
CA ASP A 47 -18.12 4.58 11.07
C ASP A 47 -17.24 5.23 12.19
N ASP A 48 -17.79 6.15 12.97
CA ASP A 48 -17.04 6.99 13.92
C ASP A 48 -16.62 6.28 15.21
N PHE A 49 -17.47 5.38 15.72
CA PHE A 49 -17.11 4.51 16.84
C PHE A 49 -16.17 3.38 16.40
N GLU A 50 -16.28 2.99 15.14
CA GLU A 50 -15.61 1.83 14.56
C GLU A 50 -14.10 2.03 14.39
N LEU A 51 -13.66 3.26 14.14
CA LEU A 51 -12.25 3.65 14.06
C LEU A 51 -11.56 3.85 15.43
N GLY A 52 -12.33 3.88 16.53
CA GLY A 52 -11.80 3.88 17.90
C GLY A 52 -11.20 5.21 18.36
N ILE A 53 -11.57 6.33 17.73
CA ILE A 53 -11.24 7.70 18.16
C ILE A 53 -12.42 8.24 18.98
N PRO A 54 -12.22 8.60 20.27
CA PRO A 54 -13.30 9.07 21.13
C PRO A 54 -13.59 10.55 20.88
N TRP A 55 -14.21 10.87 19.75
CA TRP A 55 -14.54 12.25 19.33
C TRP A 55 -15.34 13.01 20.39
N GLU A 56 -16.19 12.31 21.15
CA GLU A 56 -16.98 12.88 22.24
C GLU A 56 -16.14 13.41 23.41
N ARG A 57 -14.86 13.04 23.49
CA ARG A 57 -13.91 13.49 24.52
C ARG A 57 -12.94 14.57 24.01
N LEU A 58 -13.02 14.93 22.73
CA LEU A 58 -12.15 15.92 22.11
C LEU A 58 -12.83 17.28 22.02
N ASN A 59 -12.03 18.35 21.98
CA ASN A 59 -12.53 19.73 21.90
C ASN A 59 -13.05 20.13 20.50
N PHE A 60 -13.09 19.18 19.57
CA PHE A 60 -13.54 19.38 18.19
C PHE A 60 -14.27 18.13 17.69
N THR A 61 -15.21 18.34 16.77
CA THR A 61 -15.93 17.24 16.12
C THR A 61 -15.07 16.61 15.02
N ARG A 62 -15.43 15.41 14.60
CA ARG A 62 -14.79 14.73 13.48
C ARG A 62 -14.80 15.58 12.21
N GLU A 63 -15.91 16.20 11.88
CA GLU A 63 -16.07 17.00 10.66
C GLU A 63 -15.13 18.20 10.68
N LYS A 64 -15.06 18.91 11.82
CA LYS A 64 -14.13 20.03 11.98
C LYS A 64 -12.68 19.58 11.85
N TYR A 65 -12.35 18.41 12.39
CA TYR A 65 -11.00 17.85 12.26
C TYR A 65 -10.71 17.45 10.81
N ARG A 66 -11.63 16.77 10.12
CA ARG A 66 -11.54 16.40 8.70
C ARG A 66 -11.36 17.63 7.80
N GLU A 67 -12.14 18.69 8.01
CA GLU A 67 -11.97 19.94 7.29
C GLU A 67 -10.59 20.56 7.50
N SER A 68 -10.12 20.58 8.75
CA SER A 68 -8.79 21.10 9.09
C SER A 68 -7.71 20.24 8.42
N ARG A 69 -7.87 18.92 8.46
CA ARG A 69 -6.96 17.94 7.85
C ARG A 69 -6.82 18.16 6.35
N LEU A 70 -7.93 18.31 5.62
CA LEU A 70 -7.92 18.61 4.18
C LEU A 70 -7.27 19.96 3.84
N LYS A 71 -7.43 20.98 4.69
CA LYS A 71 -6.82 22.31 4.50
C LYS A 71 -5.31 22.32 4.80
N GLN A 72 -4.88 21.52 5.78
CA GLN A 72 -3.50 21.52 6.27
C GLN A 72 -2.61 20.48 5.60
N TYR A 73 -3.19 19.43 4.99
CA TYR A 73 -2.40 18.38 4.35
C TYR A 73 -1.60 18.94 3.17
N LYS A 74 -0.27 18.81 3.26
CA LYS A 74 0.65 19.26 2.22
C LYS A 74 1.12 18.06 1.41
N ASN A 75 0.82 18.09 0.12
CA ASN A 75 1.37 17.13 -0.81
C ASN A 75 2.79 17.53 -1.21
N TYR A 76 3.66 16.54 -1.37
CA TYR A 76 4.84 16.68 -2.20
C TYR A 76 4.35 16.73 -3.65
N GLU A 77 4.71 17.74 -4.43
CA GLU A 77 4.26 17.79 -5.82
C GLU A 77 5.31 18.50 -6.69
N ASN A 78 5.64 17.88 -7.81
CA ASN A 78 6.45 18.44 -8.88
C ASN A 78 5.59 18.59 -10.14
N LEU A 79 4.40 19.17 -9.98
CA LEU A 79 3.43 19.30 -11.07
C LEU A 79 3.83 20.44 -12.01
N SER A 80 3.79 20.16 -13.32
CA SER A 80 3.94 21.17 -14.36
C SER A 80 2.63 21.92 -14.69
N THR A 81 1.49 21.39 -14.23
CA THR A 81 0.14 21.87 -14.56
C THR A 81 -0.70 22.02 -13.28
N SER A 82 -1.73 22.86 -13.31
CA SER A 82 -2.61 23.06 -12.15
C SER A 82 -3.43 21.80 -11.82
N ARG A 83 -3.75 21.60 -10.53
CA ARG A 83 -4.63 20.51 -10.08
C ARG A 83 -6.02 20.61 -10.69
N GLU A 84 -6.55 21.81 -10.85
CA GLU A 84 -7.88 22.03 -11.43
C GLU A 84 -7.97 21.53 -12.87
N ASP A 85 -6.86 21.58 -13.63
CA ASP A 85 -6.83 21.04 -14.99
C ASP A 85 -6.72 19.51 -15.00
N LEU A 86 -5.95 18.93 -14.07
CA LEU A 86 -5.92 17.46 -13.87
C LEU A 86 -7.29 16.90 -13.50
N GLU A 87 -8.04 17.62 -12.67
CA GLU A 87 -9.39 17.21 -12.27
C GLU A 87 -10.37 17.14 -13.44
N LYS A 88 -10.16 17.91 -14.50
CA LYS A 88 -11.00 17.86 -15.71
C LYS A 88 -10.80 16.59 -16.53
N GLU A 89 -9.64 15.94 -16.42
CA GLU A 89 -9.38 14.65 -17.06
C GLU A 89 -9.94 13.48 -16.24
N CYS A 90 -10.28 13.72 -14.97
CA CYS A 90 -10.70 12.66 -14.06
C CYS A 90 -12.12 12.19 -14.39
N LYS A 91 -12.30 10.88 -14.34
CA LYS A 91 -13.60 10.23 -14.50
C LYS A 91 -14.52 10.68 -13.37
N GLU A 92 -15.77 11.00 -13.71
CA GLU A 92 -16.83 11.15 -12.70
C GLU A 92 -17.18 9.78 -12.11
N VAL A 93 -17.16 9.70 -10.79
CA VAL A 93 -17.45 8.48 -10.03
C VAL A 93 -18.62 8.73 -9.10
N GLU A 94 -19.65 7.90 -9.21
CA GLU A 94 -20.76 7.81 -8.28
C GLU A 94 -20.24 7.27 -6.94
N LYS A 95 -20.28 8.14 -5.92
CA LYS A 95 -19.90 7.80 -4.53
C LYS A 95 -21.10 7.24 -3.76
N GLY A 96 -20.83 6.66 -2.58
CA GLY A 96 -21.87 6.15 -1.68
C GLY A 96 -22.25 4.68 -1.91
N HIS A 97 -21.52 3.97 -2.77
CA HIS A 97 -21.64 2.51 -2.85
C HIS A 97 -20.81 1.86 -1.74
N ASN A 98 -21.38 0.83 -1.10
CA ASN A 98 -20.66 0.02 -0.12
C ASN A 98 -20.39 -1.38 -0.71
N PHE A 99 -19.12 -1.67 -0.96
CA PHE A 99 -18.63 -2.96 -1.47
C PHE A 99 -18.00 -3.80 -0.37
N TYR A 100 -17.38 -3.16 0.62
CA TYR A 100 -16.79 -3.77 1.80
C TYR A 100 -17.31 -3.07 3.05
N ASP A 101 -18.06 -3.78 3.89
CA ASP A 101 -18.59 -3.26 5.14
C ASP A 101 -17.52 -3.36 6.23
N PHE A 102 -17.40 -2.34 7.09
CA PHE A 102 -16.52 -2.42 8.24
C PHE A 102 -16.90 -3.62 9.11
N GLN A 103 -15.88 -4.29 9.68
CA GLN A 103 -16.11 -5.41 10.57
C GLN A 103 -15.38 -5.28 11.89
N PHE A 104 -14.11 -4.87 11.86
CA PHE A 104 -13.31 -4.89 13.08
C PHE A 104 -12.10 -3.96 13.01
N ASN A 105 -11.77 -3.41 14.17
CA ASN A 105 -10.58 -2.62 14.40
C ASN A 105 -9.82 -3.20 15.61
N THR A 106 -8.52 -3.41 15.45
CA THR A 106 -7.63 -3.77 16.56
C THR A 106 -6.44 -2.85 16.68
N ARG A 107 -6.17 -2.44 17.92
CA ARG A 107 -4.97 -1.69 18.30
C ARG A 107 -3.88 -2.58 18.93
N LEU A 108 -4.09 -3.90 18.98
CA LEU A 108 -3.12 -4.88 19.48
C LEU A 108 -1.94 -5.05 18.52
N VAL A 109 -2.19 -4.88 17.23
CA VAL A 109 -1.17 -4.77 16.19
C VAL A 109 -1.30 -3.39 15.57
N LYS A 110 -0.18 -2.68 15.45
CA LYS A 110 -0.14 -1.30 14.97
C LYS A 110 0.87 -1.21 13.85
N SER A 111 0.44 -0.72 12.70
CA SER A 111 1.33 -0.61 11.57
C SER A 111 2.39 0.46 11.83
N THR A 112 3.60 0.27 11.30
CA THR A 112 4.66 1.27 11.34
C THR A 112 5.19 1.49 9.93
N ILE A 113 5.45 2.75 9.62
CA ILE A 113 6.02 3.18 8.34
C ILE A 113 7.37 3.81 8.62
N VAL A 114 8.36 3.53 7.76
CA VAL A 114 9.71 4.10 7.86
C VAL A 114 10.04 5.08 6.73
N HIS A 115 9.26 5.06 5.64
CA HIS A 115 9.45 5.93 4.47
C HIS A 115 8.17 6.69 4.16
N PHE A 116 8.24 8.00 3.90
CA PHE A 116 7.07 8.84 3.65
C PHE A 116 6.37 8.56 2.29
N GLN A 117 6.99 7.83 1.37
CA GLN A 117 6.38 7.40 0.09
C GLN A 117 6.00 5.90 0.01
N LEU A 118 6.68 4.99 0.71
CA LEU A 118 6.51 3.55 0.50
C LEU A 118 5.45 2.99 1.46
N ARG A 119 4.42 2.32 0.92
CA ARG A 119 3.24 1.83 1.68
C ARG A 119 2.89 0.36 1.42
N ASN A 120 3.87 -0.48 1.11
CA ASN A 120 3.65 -1.92 0.87
C ASN A 120 4.07 -2.74 2.11
N LEU A 121 3.43 -2.50 3.26
CA LEU A 121 3.78 -3.08 4.56
C LEU A 121 2.68 -3.95 5.19
N LEU A 122 1.66 -4.32 4.41
CA LEU A 122 0.50 -5.12 4.84
C LEU A 122 0.15 -6.17 3.78
N TRP A 123 0.02 -7.44 4.19
CA TRP A 123 -0.35 -8.54 3.30
C TRP A 123 -1.28 -9.57 3.96
N ALA A 124 -2.43 -9.80 3.37
CA ALA A 124 -3.34 -10.88 3.74
C ALA A 124 -3.01 -12.15 2.94
N THR A 125 -3.01 -13.29 3.61
CA THR A 125 -2.81 -14.63 3.00
C THR A 125 -4.06 -15.48 3.05
N SER A 126 -5.03 -15.10 3.87
CA SER A 126 -6.38 -15.65 3.95
C SER A 126 -7.33 -14.55 4.42
N LYS A 127 -8.64 -14.81 4.47
CA LYS A 127 -9.61 -13.92 5.16
C LYS A 127 -9.23 -13.65 6.62
N HIS A 128 -8.44 -14.52 7.24
CA HIS A 128 -8.16 -14.48 8.67
C HIS A 128 -6.71 -14.23 9.03
N ASP A 129 -5.78 -14.27 8.08
CA ASP A 129 -4.35 -14.23 8.35
C ASP A 129 -3.69 -13.08 7.61
N VAL A 130 -3.21 -12.12 8.40
CA VAL A 130 -2.63 -10.86 7.90
C VAL A 130 -1.25 -10.66 8.50
N TYR A 131 -0.33 -10.17 7.68
CA TYR A 131 1.04 -9.87 8.04
C TYR A 131 1.28 -8.38 7.89
N LEU A 132 1.83 -7.74 8.92
CA LEU A 132 2.10 -6.31 8.93
C LEU A 132 3.40 -5.96 9.65
N MET A 133 3.99 -4.85 9.25
CA MET A 133 5.15 -4.29 9.93
C MET A 133 4.73 -3.53 11.20
N GLN A 134 5.33 -3.87 12.33
CA GLN A 134 5.18 -3.17 13.61
C GLN A 134 6.58 -2.95 14.23
N ASN A 135 7.01 -1.69 14.31
CA ASN A 135 8.35 -1.28 14.76
C ASN A 135 9.48 -2.01 14.01
N TYR A 136 10.10 -3.01 14.65
CA TYR A 136 11.18 -3.83 14.08
C TYR A 136 10.74 -5.30 13.88
N SER A 137 9.44 -5.55 13.87
CA SER A 137 8.89 -6.88 13.81
C SER A 137 7.85 -6.99 12.71
N VAL A 138 7.93 -8.05 11.90
CA VAL A 138 6.79 -8.48 11.09
C VAL A 138 5.90 -9.32 11.98
N MET A 139 4.67 -8.86 12.17
CA MET A 139 3.64 -9.50 12.98
C MET A 139 2.68 -10.24 12.07
N HIS A 140 2.32 -11.46 12.44
CA HIS A 140 1.14 -12.16 11.95
C HIS A 140 -0.02 -11.87 12.90
N TRP A 141 -1.16 -11.48 12.35
CA TRP A 141 -2.42 -11.31 13.06
C TRP A 141 -3.44 -12.31 12.53
N SER A 142 -4.02 -13.10 13.43
CA SER A 142 -5.16 -13.94 13.12
C SER A 142 -6.45 -13.20 13.50
N SER A 143 -7.26 -12.80 12.53
CA SER A 143 -8.55 -12.16 12.76
C SER A 143 -9.56 -13.12 13.40
N LEU A 144 -9.48 -14.41 13.05
CA LEU A 144 -10.29 -15.48 13.63
C LEU A 144 -9.98 -15.72 15.12
N LEU A 145 -8.69 -15.83 15.47
CA LEU A 145 -8.27 -16.12 16.85
C LEU A 145 -8.08 -14.85 17.69
N ARG A 146 -8.19 -13.67 17.07
CA ARG A 146 -7.92 -12.35 17.66
C ARG A 146 -6.56 -12.31 18.39
N ARG A 147 -5.53 -12.88 17.75
CA ARG A 147 -4.20 -13.03 18.35
C ARG A 147 -3.09 -12.68 17.36
N GLY A 148 -2.10 -11.96 17.86
CA GLY A 148 -0.86 -11.66 17.15
C GLY A 148 0.29 -12.61 17.51
N LYS A 149 1.18 -12.87 16.55
CA LYS A 149 2.44 -13.61 16.73
C LYS A 149 3.55 -12.92 15.95
N GLU A 150 4.71 -12.73 16.57
CA GLU A 150 5.90 -12.25 15.88
C GLU A 150 6.44 -13.33 14.92
N VAL A 151 6.64 -12.96 13.66
CA VAL A 151 7.13 -13.86 12.59
C VAL A 151 8.60 -13.62 12.29
N LEU A 152 9.02 -12.35 12.30
CA LEU A 152 10.40 -11.94 12.05
C LEU A 152 10.71 -10.71 12.91
N ASN A 153 11.83 -10.75 13.62
CA ASN A 153 12.35 -9.59 14.36
C ASN A 153 13.67 -9.16 13.74
N VAL A 154 13.72 -7.94 13.22
CA VAL A 154 14.89 -7.38 12.52
C VAL A 154 15.72 -6.42 13.38
N ALA A 155 15.34 -6.21 14.65
CA ALA A 155 16.16 -5.45 15.60
C ALA A 155 17.41 -6.24 16.03
N LYS A 156 17.32 -7.57 16.02
CA LYS A 156 18.43 -8.48 16.35
C LYS A 156 19.20 -8.89 15.09
N PRO A 157 20.46 -9.33 15.21
CA PRO A 157 21.19 -9.91 14.09
C PRO A 157 20.43 -11.10 13.49
N ILE A 158 20.23 -11.05 12.18
CA ILE A 158 19.57 -12.08 11.38
C ILE A 158 20.68 -12.87 10.71
N THR A 159 20.73 -14.18 10.97
CA THR A 159 21.64 -15.09 10.29
C THR A 159 20.84 -16.05 9.42
N PRO A 160 21.17 -16.19 8.12
CA PRO A 160 20.46 -17.12 7.24
C PRO A 160 20.71 -18.56 7.69
N THR A 161 19.64 -19.36 7.72
CA THR A 161 19.67 -20.75 8.19
C THR A 161 19.95 -21.73 7.07
N LEU A 162 19.53 -21.43 5.84
CA LEU A 162 19.79 -22.26 4.67
C LEU A 162 21.13 -21.88 4.04
N LYS A 163 21.93 -22.90 3.71
CA LYS A 163 23.20 -22.75 3.00
C LYS A 163 23.13 -23.52 1.71
N TYR A 164 23.08 -22.82 0.58
CA TYR A 164 23.17 -23.42 -0.74
C TYR A 164 24.57 -23.22 -1.33
N PRO A 165 25.08 -24.16 -2.15
CA PRO A 165 26.31 -23.94 -2.91
C PRO A 165 26.20 -22.68 -3.78
N GLY A 166 27.13 -21.73 -3.64
CA GLY A 166 27.11 -20.45 -4.34
C GLY A 166 26.17 -19.38 -3.75
N CYS A 167 25.52 -19.65 -2.62
CA CYS A 167 24.70 -18.67 -1.92
C CYS A 167 25.58 -17.57 -1.29
N LEU A 168 25.34 -16.32 -1.68
CA LEU A 168 26.03 -15.14 -1.16
C LEU A 168 25.33 -14.55 0.07
N ALA A 169 24.51 -15.34 0.77
CA ALA A 169 23.77 -14.87 1.94
C ALA A 169 24.72 -14.38 3.03
N GLN A 170 24.38 -13.25 3.63
CA GLN A 170 25.18 -12.57 4.65
C GLN A 170 24.27 -12.21 5.83
N PRO A 171 24.78 -12.29 7.07
CA PRO A 171 24.04 -11.80 8.21
C PRO A 171 23.70 -10.31 8.05
N LEU A 172 22.51 -9.94 8.51
CA LEU A 172 22.05 -8.55 8.57
C LEU A 172 21.77 -8.16 10.02
N SER A 173 21.74 -6.87 10.32
CA SER A 173 21.40 -6.38 11.66
C SER A 173 20.71 -5.04 11.58
N ARG A 174 19.69 -4.83 12.41
CA ARG A 174 18.97 -3.55 12.53
C ARG A 174 18.41 -3.06 11.19
N VAL A 175 17.79 -3.96 10.44
CA VAL A 175 17.19 -3.62 9.14
C VAL A 175 15.94 -2.79 9.36
N GLN A 176 15.83 -1.66 8.67
CA GLN A 176 14.59 -0.89 8.59
C GLN A 176 13.81 -1.36 7.36
N ILE A 177 12.74 -2.14 7.58
CA ILE A 177 11.94 -2.71 6.48
C ILE A 177 11.13 -1.60 5.81
N SER A 178 11.39 -1.37 4.52
CA SER A 178 10.70 -0.38 3.68
C SER A 178 9.53 -0.97 2.89
N THR A 179 9.56 -2.28 2.63
CA THR A 179 8.57 -2.98 1.80
C THR A 179 8.56 -4.46 2.15
N MET A 180 7.43 -5.13 1.98
CA MET A 180 7.32 -6.58 2.13
C MET A 180 6.25 -7.15 1.21
N THR A 181 6.36 -8.45 0.94
CA THR A 181 5.36 -9.25 0.24
C THR A 181 5.28 -10.63 0.86
N VAL A 182 4.06 -11.13 1.04
CA VAL A 182 3.80 -12.49 1.50
C VAL A 182 2.96 -13.20 0.45
N LYS A 183 3.44 -14.33 -0.04
CA LYS A 183 2.71 -15.16 -1.00
C LYS A 183 3.00 -16.63 -0.76
N ASP A 184 1.94 -17.41 -0.70
CA ASP A 184 1.99 -18.81 -0.29
C ASP A 184 2.72 -18.92 1.06
N ASN A 185 3.81 -19.70 1.14
CA ASN A 185 4.63 -19.85 2.36
C ASN A 185 5.84 -18.89 2.40
N LEU A 186 6.06 -18.07 1.37
CA LEU A 186 7.25 -17.23 1.27
C LEU A 186 6.94 -15.78 1.64
N MET A 187 7.63 -15.28 2.65
CA MET A 187 7.70 -13.87 2.98
C MET A 187 9.01 -13.28 2.49
N VAL A 188 8.94 -12.14 1.81
CA VAL A 188 10.08 -11.35 1.37
C VAL A 188 9.95 -9.95 1.94
N ALA A 189 11.04 -9.41 2.50
CA ALA A 189 11.11 -8.05 3.00
C ALA A 189 12.34 -7.33 2.44
N GLY A 190 12.15 -6.09 2.00
CA GLY A 190 13.19 -5.18 1.55
C GLY A 190 13.54 -4.17 2.63
N GLY A 191 14.82 -3.81 2.73
CA GLY A 191 15.32 -2.83 3.69
C GLY A 191 15.78 -1.50 3.09
N PHE A 192 15.92 -0.51 3.96
CA PHE A 192 16.30 0.87 3.62
C PHE A 192 17.71 1.03 3.07
N GLN A 193 18.63 0.09 3.36
CA GLN A 193 20.00 0.11 2.84
C GLN A 193 20.18 -0.88 1.68
N GLY A 194 19.10 -1.26 1.00
CA GLY A 194 19.15 -2.25 -0.07
C GLY A 194 19.30 -3.67 0.45
N GLU A 195 18.77 -3.96 1.63
CA GLU A 195 18.68 -5.32 2.14
C GLU A 195 17.53 -6.09 1.50
N LEU A 196 17.69 -7.41 1.48
CA LEU A 196 16.65 -8.37 1.14
C LEU A 196 16.65 -9.49 2.18
N ILE A 197 15.48 -9.84 2.69
CA ILE A 197 15.25 -10.92 3.65
C ILE A 197 14.16 -11.82 3.08
N CYS A 198 14.41 -13.11 2.99
CA CYS A 198 13.44 -14.13 2.60
C CYS A 198 13.26 -15.14 3.72
N LYS A 199 12.01 -15.42 4.08
CA LYS A 199 11.65 -16.34 5.15
C LYS A 199 10.49 -17.21 4.73
N TYR A 200 10.62 -18.53 4.91
CA TYR A 200 9.46 -19.42 4.90
C TYR A 200 8.72 -19.27 6.22
N ILE A 201 7.41 -18.99 6.16
CA ILE A 201 6.58 -18.67 7.33
C ILE A 201 6.46 -19.89 8.24
N GLU A 202 6.31 -21.07 7.65
CA GLU A 202 6.16 -22.33 8.37
C GLU A 202 7.47 -22.88 8.93
N GLN A 203 8.62 -22.38 8.48
CA GLN A 203 9.94 -22.84 8.95
C GLN A 203 10.53 -21.90 10.01
N PRO A 204 11.29 -22.41 10.98
CA PRO A 204 12.02 -21.55 11.91
C PRO A 204 13.18 -20.83 11.20
N GLY A 205 13.46 -19.59 11.63
CA GLY A 205 14.59 -18.80 11.12
C GLY A 205 14.34 -18.13 9.76
N VAL A 206 15.40 -17.49 9.26
CA VAL A 206 15.41 -16.79 7.97
C VAL A 206 16.07 -17.69 6.92
N ALA A 207 15.42 -17.84 5.77
CA ALA A 207 15.90 -18.72 4.70
C ALA A 207 17.10 -18.09 3.99
N PHE A 208 17.01 -16.80 3.68
CA PHE A 208 18.04 -16.04 3.00
C PHE A 208 18.01 -14.58 3.45
N CYS A 209 19.19 -13.96 3.56
CA CYS A 209 19.27 -12.52 3.65
C CYS A 209 20.61 -12.03 3.07
N MET A 210 20.61 -10.84 2.46
CA MET A 210 21.83 -10.14 2.06
C MET A 210 21.58 -8.66 1.79
N LYS A 211 22.65 -7.86 1.72
CA LYS A 211 22.61 -6.55 1.07
C LYS A 211 22.76 -6.76 -0.45
N ILE A 212 21.70 -6.48 -1.22
CA ILE A 212 21.64 -6.77 -2.67
C ILE A 212 22.25 -5.65 -3.52
N SER A 213 22.55 -4.51 -2.91
CA SER A 213 23.27 -3.39 -3.51
C SER A 213 24.47 -2.98 -2.67
N THR A 214 25.48 -2.43 -3.34
CA THR A 214 26.67 -1.85 -2.72
C THR A 214 26.57 -0.34 -2.57
N ASP A 215 25.55 0.29 -3.17
CA ASP A 215 25.30 1.72 -3.03
C ASP A 215 24.81 2.03 -1.60
N GLU A 216 25.21 3.18 -1.08
CA GLU A 216 24.86 3.64 0.27
C GLU A 216 23.39 4.04 0.36
N ASN A 217 22.79 4.50 -0.75
CA ASN A 217 21.39 4.94 -0.81
C ASN A 217 20.52 4.03 -1.69
N ALA A 218 20.66 2.71 -1.53
CA ALA A 218 20.06 1.70 -2.39
C ALA A 218 18.73 1.11 -1.88
N ILE A 219 17.88 1.93 -1.24
CA ILE A 219 16.60 1.51 -0.63
C ILE A 219 15.91 0.46 -1.52
N THR A 220 15.54 -0.68 -0.93
CA THR A 220 14.66 -1.65 -1.61
C THR A 220 13.25 -1.08 -1.56
N ASN A 221 12.84 -0.41 -2.63
CA ASN A 221 11.59 0.33 -2.71
C ASN A 221 10.37 -0.59 -2.82
N ALA A 222 10.47 -1.64 -3.63
CA ALA A 222 9.42 -2.64 -3.77
C ALA A 222 9.99 -4.06 -3.87
N VAL A 223 9.23 -5.02 -3.34
CA VAL A 223 9.48 -6.46 -3.53
C VAL A 223 8.19 -7.13 -3.98
N ASP A 224 8.29 -8.08 -4.91
CA ASP A 224 7.15 -8.85 -5.40
C ASP A 224 7.52 -10.32 -5.60
N ILE A 225 6.51 -11.19 -5.49
CA ILE A 225 6.64 -12.64 -5.71
C ILE A 225 5.70 -13.03 -6.85
N TYR A 226 6.29 -13.41 -7.98
CA TYR A 226 5.54 -13.77 -9.18
C TYR A 226 5.92 -15.16 -9.69
N ARG A 227 5.05 -15.74 -10.53
CA ARG A 227 5.37 -16.96 -11.28
C ARG A 227 5.74 -16.55 -12.69
N ASN A 228 6.88 -17.02 -13.17
CA ASN A 228 7.25 -16.81 -14.56
C ASN A 228 6.38 -17.70 -15.49
N PRO A 229 6.47 -17.53 -16.82
CA PRO A 229 5.69 -18.34 -17.76
C PRO A 229 5.96 -19.86 -17.69
N SER A 230 7.11 -20.27 -17.14
CA SER A 230 7.42 -21.69 -16.91
C SER A 230 6.87 -22.24 -15.58
N GLY A 231 6.13 -21.44 -14.81
CA GLY A 231 5.54 -21.79 -13.51
C GLY A 231 6.49 -21.70 -12.32
N ALA A 232 7.73 -21.26 -12.54
CA ALA A 232 8.73 -21.13 -11.48
C ALA A 232 8.54 -19.81 -10.72
N THR A 233 8.60 -19.88 -9.39
CA THR A 233 8.44 -18.72 -8.51
C THR A 233 9.69 -17.87 -8.50
N ARG A 234 9.53 -16.55 -8.57
CA ARG A 234 10.59 -15.55 -8.63
C ARG A 234 10.34 -14.47 -7.60
N VAL A 235 11.43 -13.95 -7.04
CA VAL A 235 11.41 -12.75 -6.21
C VAL A 235 11.96 -11.61 -7.06
N MET A 236 11.20 -10.53 -7.19
CA MET A 236 11.63 -9.31 -7.86
C MET A 236 11.86 -8.22 -6.83
N THR A 237 12.94 -7.45 -6.99
CA THR A 237 13.19 -6.25 -6.18
C THR A 237 13.36 -5.04 -7.09
N ALA A 238 12.77 -3.93 -6.69
CA ALA A 238 13.00 -2.61 -7.26
C ALA A 238 13.80 -1.79 -6.25
N ASN A 239 14.89 -1.18 -6.69
CA ASN A 239 15.81 -0.48 -5.82
C ASN A 239 16.08 0.94 -6.30
N ASN A 240 16.48 1.78 -5.35
CA ASN A 240 16.83 3.17 -5.59
C ASN A 240 18.13 3.31 -6.41
N ASP A 241 18.94 2.26 -6.51
CA ASP A 241 20.16 2.20 -7.33
C ASP A 241 19.90 1.96 -8.83
N ALA A 242 18.70 2.32 -9.29
CA ALA A 242 18.22 2.17 -10.65
C ALA A 242 18.17 0.73 -11.19
N GLN A 243 18.21 -0.28 -10.32
CA GLN A 243 18.18 -1.68 -10.73
C GLN A 243 16.94 -2.41 -10.26
N VAL A 244 16.42 -3.24 -11.16
CA VAL A 244 15.48 -4.32 -10.84
C VAL A 244 16.25 -5.63 -10.82
N ARG A 245 16.10 -6.41 -9.75
CA ARG A 245 16.76 -7.73 -9.62
C ARG A 245 15.71 -8.82 -9.60
N VAL A 246 15.98 -9.91 -10.32
CA VAL A 246 15.13 -11.11 -10.31
C VAL A 246 15.94 -12.25 -9.70
N MET A 247 15.39 -12.86 -8.67
CA MET A 247 16.00 -13.99 -7.97
C MET A 247 15.10 -15.23 -8.07
N ASP A 248 15.72 -16.40 -8.09
CA ASP A 248 15.00 -17.66 -7.94
C ASP A 248 14.48 -17.80 -6.50
N ALA A 249 13.21 -18.15 -6.32
CA ALA A 249 12.61 -18.24 -4.99
C ALA A 249 13.00 -19.52 -4.22
N VAL A 250 13.61 -20.52 -4.88
CA VAL A 250 14.02 -21.78 -4.24
C VAL A 250 15.40 -21.65 -3.61
N ASN A 251 16.37 -21.15 -4.39
CA ASN A 251 17.78 -21.07 -3.97
C ASN A 251 18.30 -19.64 -3.78
N PHE A 252 17.47 -18.62 -4.02
CA PHE A 252 17.80 -17.19 -3.87
C PHE A 252 19.02 -16.75 -4.69
N THR A 253 19.29 -17.41 -5.81
CA THR A 253 20.29 -16.97 -6.78
C THR A 253 19.75 -15.81 -7.60
N CYS A 254 20.55 -14.76 -7.80
CA CYS A 254 20.20 -13.65 -8.68
C CYS A 254 20.32 -14.13 -10.13
N LEU A 255 19.19 -14.19 -10.83
CA LEU A 255 19.09 -14.65 -12.21
C LEU A 255 19.32 -13.51 -13.20
N ASN A 256 18.74 -12.35 -12.93
CA ASN A 256 18.81 -11.18 -13.79
C ASN A 256 18.98 -9.89 -12.99
N ARG A 257 19.59 -8.90 -13.65
CA ARG A 257 19.67 -7.51 -13.21
C ARG A 257 19.34 -6.62 -14.40
N PHE A 258 18.33 -5.79 -14.26
CA PHE A 258 17.90 -4.83 -15.28
C PHE A 258 18.19 -3.42 -14.77
N THR A 259 18.87 -2.60 -15.56
CA THR A 259 19.22 -1.22 -15.20
C THR A 259 18.32 -0.27 -15.95
N PHE A 260 17.78 0.72 -15.24
CA PHE A 260 16.94 1.78 -15.78
C PHE A 260 17.62 3.15 -15.62
N PRO A 261 17.12 4.22 -16.27
CA PRO A 261 17.75 5.53 -16.22
C PRO A 261 17.62 6.29 -14.89
N TRP A 262 16.80 5.79 -13.95
CA TRP A 262 16.41 6.45 -12.71
C TRP A 262 16.28 5.44 -11.57
N SER A 263 16.07 5.92 -10.35
CA SER A 263 15.65 5.11 -9.20
C SER A 263 14.35 4.39 -9.49
N VAL A 264 14.24 3.10 -9.14
CA VAL A 264 13.02 2.32 -9.39
C VAL A 264 12.16 2.31 -8.13
N ASN A 265 11.02 2.99 -8.17
CA ASN A 265 10.12 3.19 -7.03
C ASN A 265 9.16 2.01 -6.83
N ASN A 266 8.68 1.40 -7.92
CA ASN A 266 7.84 0.21 -7.84
C ASN A 266 7.93 -0.65 -9.11
N THR A 267 7.67 -1.94 -8.98
CA THR A 267 7.50 -2.86 -10.10
C THR A 267 6.29 -3.76 -9.88
N SER A 268 5.69 -4.24 -10.96
CA SER A 268 4.70 -5.33 -10.91
C SER A 268 4.75 -6.18 -12.18
N VAL A 269 4.62 -7.49 -12.02
CA VAL A 269 4.61 -8.43 -13.14
C VAL A 269 3.17 -8.82 -13.46
N SER A 270 2.84 -8.82 -14.75
CA SER A 270 1.56 -9.30 -15.27
C SER A 270 1.25 -10.74 -14.83
N PRO A 271 -0.04 -11.13 -14.74
CA PRO A 271 -0.44 -12.45 -14.25
C PRO A 271 0.13 -13.63 -15.04
N ASP A 272 0.40 -13.45 -16.34
CA ASP A 272 1.00 -14.48 -17.19
C ASP A 272 2.54 -14.53 -17.12
N GLY A 273 3.15 -13.64 -16.33
CA GLY A 273 4.58 -13.56 -16.09
C GLY A 273 5.40 -12.97 -17.24
N LYS A 274 4.77 -12.38 -18.28
CA LYS A 274 5.48 -11.90 -19.48
C LYS A 274 5.81 -10.42 -19.46
N LEU A 275 4.89 -9.58 -19.02
CA LEU A 275 5.07 -8.13 -18.95
C LEU A 275 5.47 -7.69 -17.55
N LEU A 276 6.37 -6.72 -17.50
CA LEU A 276 6.85 -6.04 -16.30
C LEU A 276 6.53 -4.54 -16.43
N ALA A 277 5.77 -4.00 -15.49
CA ALA A 277 5.60 -2.57 -15.30
C ALA A 277 6.72 -2.04 -14.39
N VAL A 278 7.41 -0.99 -14.82
CA VAL A 278 8.50 -0.38 -14.08
C VAL A 278 8.19 1.11 -13.87
N LEU A 279 8.15 1.50 -12.60
CA LEU A 279 7.86 2.85 -12.13
C LEU A 279 9.09 3.39 -11.40
N GLY A 280 9.47 4.64 -11.67
CA GLY A 280 10.66 5.26 -11.09
C GLY A 280 10.56 6.77 -11.02
N ASP A 281 11.70 7.45 -10.97
CA ASP A 281 11.79 8.92 -11.02
C ASP A 281 11.56 9.45 -12.45
N SER A 282 10.39 9.10 -12.98
CA SER A 282 9.85 9.55 -14.26
C SER A 282 8.33 9.56 -14.21
N PRO A 283 7.69 10.52 -14.92
CA PRO A 283 6.24 10.51 -15.10
C PRO A 283 5.75 9.32 -15.95
N GLU A 284 6.63 8.66 -16.71
CA GLU A 284 6.25 7.55 -17.56
C GLU A 284 6.40 6.21 -16.83
N CYS A 285 5.42 5.32 -17.01
CA CYS A 285 5.59 3.91 -16.67
C CYS A 285 6.19 3.17 -17.86
N LEU A 286 7.29 2.44 -17.66
CA LEU A 286 7.85 1.59 -18.71
C LEU A 286 7.20 0.21 -18.66
N ILE A 287 6.83 -0.31 -19.84
CA ILE A 287 6.44 -1.70 -20.03
C ILE A 287 7.62 -2.44 -20.65
N ALA A 288 8.08 -3.48 -19.97
CA ALA A 288 9.23 -4.30 -20.37
C ALA A 288 8.85 -5.78 -20.44
N ASP A 289 9.64 -6.55 -21.20
CA ASP A 289 9.61 -8.01 -21.13
C ASP A 289 10.22 -8.48 -19.79
N ALA A 290 9.46 -9.25 -19.00
CA ALA A 290 9.85 -9.64 -17.64
C ALA A 290 11.04 -10.61 -17.59
N GLN A 291 11.35 -11.29 -18.71
CA GLN A 291 12.45 -12.25 -18.78
C GLN A 291 13.79 -11.59 -19.14
N SER A 292 13.76 -10.61 -20.04
CA SER A 292 14.95 -9.93 -20.58
C SER A 292 15.16 -8.51 -20.04
N GLY A 293 14.12 -7.89 -19.45
CA GLY A 293 14.14 -6.50 -19.02
C GLY A 293 14.09 -5.49 -20.17
N LYS A 294 13.94 -5.95 -21.42
CA LYS A 294 13.88 -5.06 -22.58
C LYS A 294 12.58 -4.26 -22.56
N VAL A 295 12.69 -2.94 -22.58
CA VAL A 295 11.55 -2.03 -22.72
C VAL A 295 10.90 -2.23 -24.10
N ILE A 296 9.59 -2.43 -24.10
CA ILE A 296 8.77 -2.64 -25.30
C ILE A 296 7.74 -1.52 -25.53
N GLY A 297 7.49 -0.70 -24.51
CA GLY A 297 6.59 0.44 -24.60
C GLY A 297 6.60 1.25 -23.32
N ASN A 298 5.83 2.33 -23.31
CA ASN A 298 5.72 3.25 -22.20
C ASN A 298 4.33 3.86 -22.15
N LEU A 299 3.87 4.14 -20.93
CA LEU A 299 2.57 4.73 -20.64
C LEU A 299 2.80 6.19 -20.27
N LYS A 300 2.15 7.10 -21.00
CA LYS A 300 2.30 8.55 -20.84
C LYS A 300 0.99 9.17 -20.38
N GLY A 301 1.08 10.09 -19.43
CA GLY A 301 -0.07 10.88 -18.97
C GLY A 301 0.05 11.36 -17.53
N HIS A 302 0.70 10.58 -16.67
CA HIS A 302 1.02 11.06 -15.32
C HIS A 302 1.95 12.28 -15.37
N LEU A 303 1.83 13.14 -14.36
CA LEU A 303 2.58 14.41 -14.30
C LEU A 303 3.72 14.40 -13.26
N ASP A 304 3.86 13.33 -12.49
CA ASP A 304 4.87 13.20 -11.44
C ASP A 304 5.24 11.70 -11.24
N TYR A 305 6.00 11.34 -10.20
CA TYR A 305 6.53 9.99 -10.01
C TYR A 305 5.48 9.00 -9.49
N SER A 306 5.51 7.79 -10.04
CA SER A 306 4.60 6.71 -9.65
C SER A 306 5.21 5.82 -8.56
N PHE A 307 4.40 5.43 -7.58
CA PHE A 307 4.84 4.62 -6.42
C PHE A 307 4.04 3.34 -6.24
N ALA A 308 2.98 3.14 -7.03
CA ALA A 308 2.15 1.95 -6.96
C ALA A 308 1.75 1.47 -8.35
N SER A 309 1.73 0.16 -8.55
CA SER A 309 1.06 -0.44 -9.69
C SER A 309 0.45 -1.79 -9.35
N ALA A 310 -0.63 -2.14 -10.03
CA ALA A 310 -1.27 -3.43 -9.90
C ALA A 310 -1.89 -3.86 -11.23
N TRP A 311 -1.75 -5.15 -11.55
CA TRP A 311 -2.39 -5.74 -12.70
C TRP A 311 -3.77 -6.28 -12.31
N HIS A 312 -4.75 -6.02 -13.16
CA HIS A 312 -6.00 -6.77 -13.13
C HIS A 312 -5.70 -8.26 -13.43
N PRO A 313 -6.36 -9.23 -12.77
CA PRO A 313 -6.04 -10.64 -12.90
C PRO A 313 -6.23 -11.23 -14.32
N ASP A 314 -6.99 -10.56 -15.19
CA ASP A 314 -7.10 -10.94 -16.61
C ASP A 314 -5.85 -10.57 -17.45
N GLY A 315 -4.92 -9.80 -16.88
CA GLY A 315 -3.67 -9.36 -17.51
C GLY A 315 -3.82 -8.27 -18.57
N ARG A 316 -5.00 -7.68 -18.73
CA ARG A 316 -5.26 -6.65 -19.76
C ARG A 316 -5.16 -5.23 -19.22
N ILE A 317 -5.55 -5.03 -17.97
CA ILE A 317 -5.54 -3.71 -17.35
C ILE A 317 -4.38 -3.61 -16.35
N LEU A 318 -3.61 -2.53 -16.47
CA LEU A 318 -2.63 -2.10 -15.48
C LEU A 318 -3.15 -0.81 -14.84
N ALA A 319 -3.10 -0.74 -13.51
CA ALA A 319 -3.34 0.48 -12.76
C ALA A 319 -2.02 1.05 -12.24
N THR A 320 -1.85 2.37 -12.29
CA THR A 320 -0.67 3.07 -11.75
C THR A 320 -1.11 4.21 -10.84
N GLY A 321 -0.60 4.22 -9.60
CA GLY A 321 -0.84 5.26 -8.60
C GLY A 321 0.34 6.22 -8.50
N ASN A 322 0.04 7.52 -8.46
CA ASN A 322 1.02 8.58 -8.71
C ASN A 322 1.00 9.71 -7.68
N GLN A 323 2.13 10.42 -7.61
CA GLN A 323 2.32 11.64 -6.84
C GLN A 323 1.40 12.79 -7.28
N ASP A 324 0.96 12.80 -8.54
CA ASP A 324 -0.01 13.73 -9.13
C ASP A 324 -1.45 13.59 -8.59
N THR A 325 -1.64 12.79 -7.53
CA THR A 325 -2.93 12.51 -6.86
C THR A 325 -3.92 11.69 -7.68
N THR A 326 -3.47 11.13 -8.81
CA THR A 326 -4.32 10.28 -9.66
C THR A 326 -3.86 8.82 -9.67
N CYS A 327 -4.82 7.94 -9.95
CA CYS A 327 -4.59 6.60 -10.41
C CYS A 327 -5.01 6.51 -11.88
N ARG A 328 -4.11 6.12 -12.78
CA ARG A 328 -4.44 5.90 -14.20
C ARG A 328 -4.59 4.41 -14.50
N LEU A 329 -5.57 4.10 -15.34
CA LEU A 329 -5.83 2.75 -15.84
C LEU A 329 -5.43 2.64 -17.30
N TRP A 330 -4.76 1.56 -17.65
CA TRP A 330 -4.17 1.36 -18.97
C TRP A 330 -4.57 0.01 -19.53
N ASP A 331 -5.06 -0.03 -20.76
CA ASP A 331 -5.20 -1.27 -21.51
C ASP A 331 -3.87 -1.59 -22.18
N VAL A 332 -3.23 -2.70 -21.81
CA VAL A 332 -1.89 -3.03 -22.35
C VAL A 332 -1.91 -3.43 -23.83
N ARG A 333 -3.10 -3.61 -24.41
CA ARG A 333 -3.29 -3.78 -25.85
C ARG A 333 -3.22 -2.45 -26.61
N ASN A 334 -3.41 -1.33 -25.92
CA ASN A 334 -3.29 0.03 -26.44
C ASN A 334 -2.60 0.96 -25.45
N LEU A 335 -1.27 1.11 -25.56
CA LEU A 335 -0.45 1.90 -24.65
C LEU A 335 -0.50 3.43 -24.91
N SER A 336 -1.24 3.89 -25.91
CA SER A 336 -1.21 5.30 -26.32
C SER A 336 -1.87 6.26 -25.33
N GLU A 337 -2.87 5.78 -24.59
CA GLU A 337 -3.66 6.58 -23.67
C GLU A 337 -4.20 5.74 -22.50
N SER A 338 -4.53 6.41 -21.39
CA SER A 338 -5.22 5.78 -20.26
C SER A 338 -6.71 5.66 -20.55
N ILE A 339 -7.33 4.53 -20.19
CA ILE A 339 -8.77 4.31 -20.34
C ILE A 339 -9.61 5.06 -19.29
N ALA A 340 -9.00 5.37 -18.14
CA ALA A 340 -9.62 6.16 -17.09
C ALA A 340 -8.54 6.81 -16.21
N VAL A 341 -8.91 7.94 -15.62
CA VAL A 341 -8.13 8.65 -14.60
C VAL A 341 -9.02 8.79 -13.37
N LEU A 342 -8.61 8.21 -12.25
CA LEU A 342 -9.34 8.25 -10.98
C LEU A 342 -8.60 9.20 -10.03
N LYS A 343 -9.33 10.11 -9.38
CA LYS A 343 -8.74 11.07 -8.45
C LYS A 343 -8.76 10.58 -7.01
N GLY A 344 -7.68 10.84 -6.28
CA GLY A 344 -7.68 10.84 -4.83
C GLY A 344 -8.46 12.03 -4.27
N ARG A 345 -8.73 12.00 -2.96
CA ARG A 345 -9.44 13.04 -2.23
C ARG A 345 -8.50 14.09 -1.64
N MET A 346 -7.31 13.71 -1.21
CA MET A 346 -6.39 14.57 -0.46
C MET A 346 -4.96 14.55 -1.02
N GLY A 347 -4.45 13.40 -1.45
CA GLY A 347 -3.06 13.27 -1.85
C GLY A 347 -2.74 12.13 -2.79
N ALA A 348 -1.43 11.84 -2.87
CA ALA A 348 -0.86 10.90 -3.81
C ALA A 348 -1.34 9.46 -3.64
N ILE A 349 -1.47 8.71 -4.72
CA ILE A 349 -1.85 7.30 -4.64
C ILE A 349 -0.62 6.44 -4.37
N ARG A 350 -0.58 5.77 -3.22
CA ARG A 350 0.58 5.02 -2.69
C ARG A 350 0.44 3.51 -2.70
N ALA A 351 -0.78 3.01 -2.86
CA ALA A 351 -1.02 1.60 -3.06
C ALA A 351 -2.20 1.41 -4.01
N VAL A 352 -2.12 0.39 -4.85
CA VAL A 352 -3.22 -0.06 -5.71
C VAL A 352 -3.24 -1.59 -5.64
N LYS A 353 -4.42 -2.19 -5.53
CA LYS A 353 -4.62 -3.65 -5.52
C LYS A 353 -5.92 -4.00 -6.22
N PHE A 354 -5.92 -5.07 -7.02
CA PHE A 354 -7.14 -5.69 -7.50
C PHE A 354 -7.53 -6.86 -6.60
N THR A 355 -8.82 -7.15 -6.49
CA THR A 355 -9.28 -8.44 -5.96
C THR A 355 -8.87 -9.56 -6.91
N SER A 356 -8.68 -10.78 -6.39
CA SER A 356 -8.24 -11.93 -7.18
C SER A 356 -9.26 -12.36 -8.25
N ASP A 357 -10.54 -12.05 -8.06
CA ASP A 357 -11.61 -12.23 -9.05
C ASP A 357 -11.72 -11.08 -10.05
N GLY A 358 -10.96 -9.99 -9.85
CA GLY A 358 -10.94 -8.81 -10.70
C GLY A 358 -12.16 -7.89 -10.55
N ARG A 359 -13.11 -8.19 -9.66
CA ARG A 359 -14.36 -7.42 -9.51
C ARG A 359 -14.12 -6.01 -8.94
N TYR A 360 -13.15 -5.86 -8.05
CA TYR A 360 -12.89 -4.59 -7.38
C TYR A 360 -11.42 -4.19 -7.48
N MET A 361 -11.18 -2.89 -7.47
CA MET A 361 -9.86 -2.30 -7.32
C MET A 361 -9.86 -1.36 -6.13
N ALA A 362 -8.92 -1.53 -5.20
CA ALA A 362 -8.67 -0.56 -4.15
C ALA A 362 -7.45 0.30 -4.48
N MET A 363 -7.52 1.59 -4.18
CA MET A 363 -6.36 2.48 -4.13
C MET A 363 -6.33 3.22 -2.80
N ALA A 364 -5.13 3.42 -2.25
CA ALA A 364 -4.94 4.12 -0.98
C ALA A 364 -4.06 5.35 -1.17
N GLU A 365 -4.46 6.42 -0.50
CA GLU A 365 -3.68 7.64 -0.35
C GLU A 365 -2.59 7.45 0.74
N PRO A 366 -1.71 8.43 1.02
CA PRO A 366 -0.68 8.24 2.04
C PRO A 366 -1.31 8.18 3.44
N ALA A 367 -2.49 8.81 3.59
CA ALA A 367 -3.28 8.87 4.80
C ALA A 367 -4.77 8.96 4.47
N ASP A 368 -5.58 8.62 5.46
CA ASP A 368 -7.00 8.95 5.61
C ASP A 368 -7.99 8.34 4.61
N PHE A 369 -7.62 8.09 3.36
CA PHE A 369 -8.58 7.66 2.34
C PHE A 369 -8.14 6.38 1.63
N VAL A 370 -9.06 5.42 1.59
CA VAL A 370 -9.00 4.26 0.70
C VAL A 370 -10.23 4.28 -0.19
N HIS A 371 -10.05 4.12 -1.49
CA HIS A 371 -11.14 4.09 -2.46
C HIS A 371 -11.26 2.70 -3.06
N VAL A 372 -12.47 2.16 -3.15
CA VAL A 372 -12.74 0.86 -3.81
C VAL A 372 -13.67 1.09 -5.00
N TYR A 373 -13.26 0.65 -6.18
CA TYR A 373 -13.99 0.83 -7.43
C TYR A 373 -14.50 -0.51 -7.99
N ASP A 374 -15.72 -0.52 -8.53
CA ASP A 374 -16.24 -1.65 -9.31
C ASP A 374 -15.69 -1.64 -10.74
N THR A 375 -14.93 -2.66 -11.09
CA THR A 375 -14.30 -2.79 -12.41
C THR A 375 -15.31 -3.07 -13.54
N GLN A 376 -16.44 -3.73 -13.25
CA GLN A 376 -17.42 -4.06 -14.30
C GLN A 376 -18.36 -2.89 -14.60
N SER A 377 -18.46 -1.93 -13.68
CA SER A 377 -19.12 -0.65 -13.93
C SER A 377 -18.16 0.36 -14.58
N ASP A 378 -17.11 -0.11 -15.25
CA ASP A 378 -16.09 0.74 -15.88
C ASP A 378 -15.50 1.77 -14.89
N TYR A 379 -15.33 1.35 -13.62
CA TYR A 379 -14.82 2.17 -12.53
C TYR A 379 -15.67 3.40 -12.20
N SER A 380 -16.92 3.48 -12.67
CA SER A 380 -17.82 4.61 -12.40
C SER A 380 -18.48 4.56 -11.02
N LYS A 381 -18.42 3.42 -10.32
CA LYS A 381 -18.99 3.24 -8.98
C LYS A 381 -17.88 3.08 -7.95
N GLY A 382 -17.89 3.93 -6.93
CA GLY A 382 -16.87 3.99 -5.90
C GLY A 382 -17.43 3.92 -4.48
N GLN A 383 -16.71 3.20 -3.63
CA GLN A 383 -16.76 3.31 -2.18
C GLN A 383 -15.57 4.15 -1.73
N GLU A 384 -15.81 5.08 -0.82
CA GLU A 384 -14.75 5.80 -0.14
C GLU A 384 -14.74 5.38 1.34
N ILE A 385 -13.59 4.95 1.83
CA ILE A 385 -13.36 4.63 3.24
C ILE A 385 -12.61 5.80 3.84
N ASP A 386 -13.30 6.54 4.71
CA ASP A 386 -12.84 7.77 5.35
C ASP A 386 -12.35 7.48 6.79
N LEU A 387 -11.04 7.34 6.94
CA LEU A 387 -10.35 7.03 8.20
C LEU A 387 -9.36 8.14 8.60
N PHE A 388 -8.76 8.04 9.79
CA PHE A 388 -7.68 8.96 10.20
C PHE A 388 -6.38 8.22 10.49
N GLY A 389 -5.29 8.72 9.92
CA GLY A 389 -3.93 8.24 10.12
C GLY A 389 -3.24 7.85 8.82
N GLU A 390 -1.91 7.68 8.88
CA GLU A 390 -1.13 7.26 7.72
C GLU A 390 -1.45 5.80 7.37
N ILE A 391 -1.62 5.49 6.09
CA ILE A 391 -1.98 4.14 5.63
C ILE A 391 -0.71 3.40 5.27
N ALA A 392 -0.28 2.46 6.11
CA ALA A 392 0.93 1.67 5.91
C ALA A 392 0.84 0.64 4.78
N GLY A 393 -0.40 0.29 4.40
CA GLY A 393 -0.70 -0.59 3.28
C GLY A 393 -2.14 -1.07 3.29
N ILE A 394 -2.55 -1.63 2.16
CA ILE A 394 -3.86 -2.25 1.96
C ILE A 394 -3.69 -3.64 1.36
N SER A 395 -4.58 -4.58 1.72
CA SER A 395 -4.53 -5.93 1.17
C SER A 395 -5.91 -6.57 1.16
N PHE A 396 -6.35 -7.03 -0.01
CA PHE A 396 -7.48 -7.96 -0.11
C PHE A 396 -7.02 -9.36 0.31
N SER A 397 -7.89 -10.10 0.98
CA SER A 397 -7.69 -11.53 1.15
C SER A 397 -7.74 -12.23 -0.21
N PRO A 398 -6.97 -13.32 -0.41
CA PRO A 398 -6.94 -14.02 -1.70
C PRO A 398 -8.28 -14.62 -2.13
N ASP A 399 -9.19 -14.87 -1.19
CA ASP A 399 -10.57 -15.31 -1.43
C ASP A 399 -11.54 -14.16 -1.71
N THR A 400 -11.05 -12.91 -1.72
CA THR A 400 -11.81 -11.65 -1.94
C THR A 400 -12.79 -11.26 -0.84
N GLU A 401 -12.86 -12.02 0.25
CA GLU A 401 -13.89 -11.82 1.28
C GLU A 401 -13.56 -10.73 2.29
N ALA A 402 -12.30 -10.30 2.39
CA ALA A 402 -11.88 -9.26 3.30
C ALA A 402 -10.94 -8.24 2.63
N LEU A 403 -11.02 -7.00 3.10
CA LEU A 403 -10.06 -5.93 2.84
C LEU A 403 -9.46 -5.52 4.19
N PHE A 404 -8.14 -5.46 4.24
CA PHE A 404 -7.40 -4.98 5.41
C PHE A 404 -6.73 -3.65 5.11
N VAL A 405 -6.78 -2.74 6.08
CA VAL A 405 -6.10 -1.45 6.04
C VAL A 405 -5.25 -1.29 7.29
N GLY A 406 -3.95 -1.10 7.10
CA GLY A 406 -3.00 -0.91 8.19
C GLY A 406 -2.82 0.57 8.46
N VAL A 407 -3.21 1.04 9.65
CA VAL A 407 -3.09 2.44 10.04
C VAL A 407 -1.87 2.61 10.92
N ALA A 408 -0.96 3.48 10.49
CA ALA A 408 0.19 3.93 11.26
C ALA A 408 -0.14 5.30 11.87
N ASP A 409 -0.33 5.29 13.18
CA ASP A 409 -0.48 6.50 13.97
C ASP A 409 0.07 6.22 15.38
N ARG A 410 0.64 7.25 16.02
CA ARG A 410 1.26 7.13 17.36
C ARG A 410 0.23 6.69 18.40
N THR A 411 -0.97 7.23 18.31
CA THR A 411 -2.04 7.01 19.28
C THR A 411 -2.97 5.93 18.74
N TYR A 412 -3.58 6.16 17.58
CA TYR A 412 -4.67 5.38 17.01
C TYR A 412 -4.22 4.34 15.97
N GLY A 413 -2.91 4.09 15.86
CA GLY A 413 -2.38 3.04 14.98
C GLY A 413 -3.08 1.70 15.24
N SER A 414 -3.48 1.04 14.17
CA SER A 414 -4.39 -0.08 14.20
C SER A 414 -4.36 -0.92 12.91
N LEU A 415 -5.10 -2.02 12.92
CA LEU A 415 -5.45 -2.80 11.74
C LEU A 415 -6.98 -2.84 11.62
N LEU A 416 -7.48 -2.33 10.50
CA LEU A 416 -8.90 -2.35 10.13
C LEU A 416 -9.18 -3.56 9.23
N GLU A 417 -10.31 -4.21 9.46
CA GLU A 417 -10.83 -5.36 8.72
C GLU A 417 -12.22 -5.01 8.21
N PHE A 418 -12.41 -5.15 6.91
CA PHE A 418 -13.69 -4.96 6.22
C PHE A 418 -14.07 -6.26 5.52
N ASN A 419 -15.35 -6.62 5.52
CA ASN A 419 -15.86 -7.80 4.83
C ASN A 419 -16.56 -7.41 3.54
N ARG A 420 -16.35 -8.19 2.47
CA ARG A 420 -17.04 -8.00 1.21
C ARG A 420 -18.55 -8.14 1.39
N ARG A 421 -19.30 -7.13 0.99
CA ARG A 421 -20.77 -7.18 0.91
C ARG A 421 -21.18 -8.06 -0.27
N ARG A 422 -22.03 -9.05 -0.01
CA ARG A 422 -22.67 -9.86 -1.06
C ARG A 422 -24.09 -9.36 -1.27
N TYR A 423 -24.37 -8.86 -2.47
CA TYR A 423 -25.74 -8.63 -2.91
C TYR A 423 -26.30 -9.98 -3.38
N ASP A 424 -27.00 -10.69 -2.50
CA ASP A 424 -27.68 -11.93 -2.86
C ASP A 424 -28.92 -11.60 -3.70
N HIS A 425 -28.74 -11.41 -5.01
CA HIS A 425 -29.82 -11.20 -5.99
C HIS A 425 -30.86 -12.33 -6.07
N TYR A 426 -30.68 -13.43 -5.33
CA TYR A 426 -31.63 -14.54 -5.29
C TYR A 426 -32.93 -14.21 -4.54
N LEU A 427 -32.91 -13.25 -3.60
CA LEU A 427 -34.11 -12.88 -2.84
C LEU A 427 -35.03 -11.90 -3.59
N ASP A 428 -34.53 -11.19 -4.60
CA ASP A 428 -35.32 -10.24 -5.40
C ASP A 428 -36.12 -10.92 -6.54
N CYS A 429 -35.97 -12.23 -6.73
CA CYS A 429 -36.73 -13.00 -7.73
C CYS A 429 -38.03 -13.62 -7.17
N ILE A 430 -38.42 -13.32 -5.93
CA ILE A 430 -39.68 -13.74 -5.33
C ILE A 430 -40.53 -12.52 -4.99
N VAL A 431 -40.99 -11.80 -6.01
CA VAL A 431 -42.17 -10.92 -5.92
C VAL A 431 -43.03 -11.07 -7.17
#